data_AF-A0A3C0PI28-F1
#
_entry.id   AF-A0A3C0PI28-F1
#
_cell.length_a   1.000
_cell.length_b   1.000
_cell.length_c   1.000
_cell.angle_alpha   90.00
_cell.angle_beta   90.00
_cell.angle_gamma   90.00
#
_symmetry.space_group_name_H-M   'P 1'
#
loop_
_entity.id
_entity.type
_entity.pdbx_description
1 polymer ?
#
loop_
_entity_poly.entity_id
_entity_poly.type
_entity_poly.pdbx_seq_one_letter_code
_entity_poly.pdbx_strand_id
1 'polypeptide(L)'
;MINLFIHKNNDLLDKNIKGLSSGAEAMLAGYDYPGNVRELENIIEHAVVMAEGNEITEKDLPEFILMNRLRLEGPVNNSSFEPESRTLHTEENIVTLKQLESDHIRRAMAKYKNNHTEIAQKLGVSRSTLWRKIKEYKLV
;
A
#
# COMPACT_ATOMS: atom_id res chain seq x y z
N MET A 1 7.42 -17.23 -1.19
CA MET A 1 6.07 -16.62 -1.04
C MET A 1 5.85 -15.51 -2.07
N ILE A 2 6.81 -14.61 -2.29
CA ILE A 2 6.72 -13.53 -3.30
C ILE A 2 6.53 -14.09 -4.73
N ASN A 3 7.35 -15.07 -5.14
CA ASN A 3 7.21 -15.72 -6.46
C ASN A 3 5.84 -16.36 -6.70
N LEU A 4 5.17 -16.82 -5.63
CA LEU A 4 3.82 -17.39 -5.73
C LEU A 4 2.79 -16.32 -6.12
N PHE A 5 2.93 -15.11 -5.58
CA PHE A 5 2.08 -13.98 -5.94
C PHE A 5 2.38 -13.46 -7.36
N ILE A 6 3.65 -13.44 -7.77
CA ILE A 6 4.02 -13.04 -9.14
C ILE A 6 3.41 -14.01 -10.15
N HIS A 7 3.59 -15.32 -9.97
CA HIS A 7 3.00 -16.33 -10.86
C HIS A 7 1.47 -16.22 -10.93
N LYS A 8 0.80 -16.10 -9.78
CA LYS A 8 -0.65 -15.93 -9.73
C LYS A 8 -1.13 -14.70 -10.51
N ASN A 9 -0.41 -13.59 -10.44
CA ASN A 9 -0.79 -12.35 -11.12
C ASN A 9 -0.40 -12.34 -12.61
N ASN A 10 0.68 -13.02 -13.00
CA ASN A 10 1.03 -13.24 -14.41
C ASN A 10 -0.10 -13.94 -15.16
N ASP A 11 -0.64 -15.03 -14.59
CA ASP A 11 -1.72 -15.80 -15.20
C ASP A 11 -3.02 -14.97 -15.30
N LEU A 12 -3.26 -14.07 -14.35
CA LEU A 12 -4.46 -13.24 -14.30
C LEU A 12 -4.41 -12.04 -15.27
N LEU A 13 -3.20 -11.50 -15.52
CA LEU A 13 -2.98 -10.25 -16.25
C LEU A 13 -2.27 -10.43 -17.60
N ASP A 14 -2.06 -11.69 -18.04
CA ASP A 14 -1.33 -12.06 -19.26
C ASP A 14 0.05 -11.39 -19.35
N LYS A 15 0.77 -11.40 -18.22
CA LYS A 15 2.13 -10.84 -18.07
C LYS A 15 3.15 -11.98 -17.94
N ASN A 16 4.41 -11.69 -18.27
CA ASN A 16 5.51 -12.66 -18.18
C ASN A 16 6.64 -12.15 -17.27
N ILE A 17 6.30 -11.85 -16.02
CA ILE A 17 7.27 -11.37 -15.03
C ILE A 17 8.00 -12.57 -14.42
N LYS A 18 9.32 -12.56 -14.53
CA LYS A 18 10.22 -13.64 -14.08
C LYS A 18 10.66 -13.48 -12.64
N GLY A 19 10.60 -12.27 -12.09
CA GLY A 19 11.04 -12.00 -10.73
C GLY A 19 11.15 -10.51 -10.43
N LEU A 20 11.91 -10.20 -9.38
CA LEU A 20 12.20 -8.85 -8.93
C LEU A 20 13.68 -8.55 -9.16
N SER A 21 13.97 -7.29 -9.46
CA SER A 21 15.32 -6.75 -9.36
C SER A 21 15.82 -6.79 -7.91
N SER A 22 17.14 -6.85 -7.73
CA SER A 22 17.77 -6.87 -6.39
C SER A 22 17.39 -5.65 -5.54
N GLY A 23 17.15 -4.50 -6.19
CA GLY A 23 16.72 -3.28 -5.53
C GLY A 23 15.30 -3.38 -4.97
N ALA A 24 14.36 -3.87 -5.78
CA ALA A 24 12.99 -4.11 -5.36
C ALA A 24 12.91 -5.16 -4.24
N GLU A 25 13.72 -6.21 -4.32
CA GLU A 25 13.80 -7.24 -3.27
C GLU A 25 14.29 -6.67 -1.93
N ALA A 26 15.32 -5.82 -1.95
CA ALA A 26 15.81 -5.14 -0.75
C ALA A 26 14.76 -4.20 -0.15
N MET A 27 14.02 -3.46 -0.99
CA MET A 27 12.93 -2.58 -0.53
C MET A 27 11.79 -3.35 0.14
N LEU A 28 11.41 -4.49 -0.45
CA LEU A 28 10.41 -5.37 0.15
C LEU A 28 10.93 -6.03 1.44
N ALA A 29 12.19 -6.41 1.51
CA ALA A 29 12.76 -7.01 2.72
C ALA A 29 12.82 -6.04 3.90
N GLY A 30 12.97 -4.74 3.63
CA GLY A 30 13.04 -3.67 4.64
C GLY A 30 11.70 -3.06 5.07
N TYR A 31 10.57 -3.62 4.63
CA TYR A 31 9.24 -3.14 5.01
C TYR A 31 8.63 -4.03 6.08
N ASP A 32 8.05 -3.44 7.13
CA ASP A 32 7.57 -4.18 8.31
C ASP A 32 6.20 -4.87 8.13
N TYR A 33 5.55 -4.69 6.97
CA TYR A 33 4.24 -5.28 6.61
C TYR A 33 3.19 -5.26 7.74
N PRO A 34 2.75 -4.07 8.19
CA PRO A 34 1.81 -3.94 9.31
C PRO A 34 0.48 -4.67 9.09
N GLY A 35 0.10 -4.95 7.84
CA GLY A 35 -1.08 -5.70 7.40
C GLY A 35 -0.88 -7.17 7.04
N ASN A 36 0.26 -7.79 7.40
CA ASN A 36 0.61 -9.20 7.09
C ASN A 36 0.76 -9.50 5.58
N VAL A 37 0.73 -10.79 5.22
CA VAL A 37 0.87 -11.35 3.86
C VAL A 37 -0.08 -10.72 2.83
N ARG A 38 -1.22 -10.17 3.25
CA ARG A 38 -2.18 -9.47 2.37
C ARG A 38 -1.64 -8.14 1.84
N GLU A 39 -0.83 -7.45 2.63
CA GLU A 39 -0.21 -6.20 2.20
C GLU A 39 0.89 -6.49 1.17
N LEU A 40 1.67 -7.56 1.38
CA LEU A 40 2.59 -8.07 0.37
C LEU A 40 1.88 -8.47 -0.93
N GLU A 41 0.73 -9.14 -0.85
CA GLU A 41 -0.08 -9.49 -2.02
C GLU A 41 -0.49 -8.23 -2.81
N ASN A 42 -1.00 -7.19 -2.14
CA ASN A 42 -1.40 -5.94 -2.78
C ASN A 42 -0.21 -5.19 -3.42
N ILE A 43 0.95 -5.20 -2.76
CA ILE A 43 2.17 -4.58 -3.28
C ILE A 43 2.63 -5.28 -4.55
N ILE A 44 2.63 -6.62 -4.55
CA ILE A 44 3.02 -7.42 -5.72
C ILE A 44 1.98 -7.28 -6.84
N GLU A 45 0.68 -7.24 -6.53
CA GLU A 45 -0.36 -6.99 -7.54
C GLU A 45 -0.13 -5.65 -8.25
N HIS A 46 0.09 -4.57 -7.49
CA HIS A 46 0.44 -3.26 -8.06
C HIS A 46 1.71 -3.35 -8.92
N ALA A 47 2.76 -3.98 -8.41
CA ALA A 47 4.03 -4.08 -9.10
C ALA A 47 3.94 -4.86 -10.42
N VAL A 48 3.15 -5.93 -10.48
CA VAL A 48 2.92 -6.69 -11.72
C VAL A 48 2.11 -5.87 -12.72
N VAL A 49 1.13 -5.09 -12.27
CA VAL A 49 0.36 -4.19 -13.13
C VAL A 49 1.24 -3.11 -13.74
N MET A 50 2.11 -2.50 -12.92
CA MET A 50 2.98 -1.39 -13.33
C MET A 50 4.19 -1.84 -14.15
N ALA A 51 4.70 -3.04 -13.93
CA ALA A 51 5.87 -3.54 -14.65
C ALA A 51 5.61 -3.63 -16.16
N GLU A 52 6.39 -2.87 -16.92
CA GLU A 52 6.36 -2.88 -18.39
C GLU A 52 7.19 -4.03 -18.97
N GLY A 53 8.14 -4.56 -18.19
CA GLY A 53 9.07 -5.62 -18.60
C GLY A 53 8.75 -6.99 -18.01
N ASN A 54 9.75 -7.87 -18.05
CA ASN A 54 9.71 -9.20 -17.45
C ASN A 54 10.31 -9.23 -16.03
N GLU A 55 10.59 -8.07 -15.44
CA GLU A 55 11.18 -7.94 -14.11
C GLU A 55 10.54 -6.76 -13.40
N ILE A 56 10.21 -6.92 -12.12
CA ILE A 56 9.72 -5.85 -11.24
C ILE A 56 10.92 -5.06 -10.70
N THR A 57 10.97 -3.79 -11.02
CA THR A 57 11.98 -2.85 -10.54
C THR A 57 11.45 -2.01 -9.38
N GLU A 58 12.35 -1.29 -8.72
CA GLU A 58 11.99 -0.37 -7.63
C GLU A 58 10.94 0.67 -8.03
N LYS A 59 10.91 1.03 -9.33
CA LYS A 59 9.98 2.02 -9.90
C LYS A 59 8.56 1.48 -10.05
N ASP A 60 8.44 0.16 -10.13
CA ASP A 60 7.15 -0.52 -10.27
C ASP A 60 6.50 -0.76 -8.89
N LEU A 61 7.28 -0.62 -7.81
CA LEU A 61 6.76 -0.73 -6.45
C LEU A 61 5.94 0.51 -6.05
N PRO A 62 4.94 0.34 -5.17
CA PRO A 62 4.20 1.48 -4.63
C PRO A 62 5.12 2.48 -3.92
N GLU A 63 4.85 3.78 -4.14
CA GLU A 63 5.68 4.87 -3.61
C GLU A 63 5.79 4.89 -2.08
N PHE A 64 4.82 4.33 -1.35
CA PHE A 64 4.89 4.23 0.11
C PHE A 64 6.01 3.28 0.60
N ILE A 65 6.37 2.27 -0.20
CA ILE A 65 7.54 1.40 0.07
C ILE A 65 8.83 2.21 -0.08
N LEU A 66 8.90 3.03 -1.14
CA LEU A 66 10.03 3.92 -1.40
C LEU A 66 10.18 4.98 -0.30
N MET A 67 9.08 5.56 0.17
CA MET A 67 9.07 6.53 1.28
C MET A 67 9.45 5.90 2.62
N ASN A 68 9.14 4.62 2.87
CA ASN A 68 9.59 3.93 4.07
C ASN A 68 11.12 3.83 4.10
N ARG A 69 11.73 3.52 2.95
CA ARG A 69 13.20 3.50 2.83
C ARG A 69 13.80 4.89 3.07
N LEU A 70 13.25 5.95 2.47
CA LEU A 70 13.75 7.33 2.68
C LEU A 70 13.60 7.79 4.13
N ARG A 71 12.62 7.27 4.88
CA ARG A 71 12.50 7.49 6.33
C ARG A 71 13.56 6.75 7.13
N LEU A 72 13.89 5.52 6.75
CA LEU A 72 14.90 4.68 7.42
C LEU A 72 16.33 5.06 7.05
N GLU A 73 16.55 5.57 5.84
CA GLU A 73 17.81 6.11 5.31
C GLU A 73 17.88 7.64 5.40
N GLY A 74 17.15 8.24 6.35
CA GLY A 74 17.41 9.63 6.74
C GLY A 74 18.88 9.77 7.17
N PRO A 75 19.51 10.95 6.98
CA PRO A 75 20.92 11.12 7.33
C PRO A 75 21.09 10.73 8.79
N VAL A 76 21.98 9.76 9.05
CA VAL A 76 22.45 9.36 10.38
C VAL A 76 23.19 10.54 11.00
N ASN A 77 22.45 11.56 11.43
CA ASN A 77 22.94 12.69 12.19
C ASN A 77 21.96 12.91 13.34
N ASN A 78 22.43 12.52 14.52
CA ASN A 78 21.87 12.85 15.82
C ASN A 78 21.37 14.30 15.87
N SER A 79 20.05 14.50 15.88
CA SER A 79 19.39 15.52 16.70
C SER A 79 17.88 15.47 16.47
N SER A 80 17.18 15.21 17.56
CA SER A 80 15.75 15.37 17.81
C SER A 80 15.11 16.48 16.98
N PHE A 81 14.13 16.21 16.13
CA PHE A 81 13.04 17.14 15.80
C PHE A 81 11.84 16.36 15.21
N GLU A 82 10.65 16.74 15.68
CA GLU A 82 9.35 16.10 15.44
C GLU A 82 8.91 16.11 13.97
N PRO A 83 8.01 15.20 13.53
CA PRO A 83 7.63 15.09 12.14
C PRO A 83 6.46 16.02 11.82
N GLU A 84 6.75 17.18 11.24
CA GLU A 84 5.74 17.98 10.56
C GLU A 84 5.46 17.41 9.16
N SER A 85 4.18 17.11 8.94
CA SER A 85 3.60 16.72 7.66
C SER A 85 3.93 17.75 6.57
N ARG A 86 4.73 17.36 5.58
CA ARG A 86 4.75 18.03 4.27
C ARG A 86 4.15 17.11 3.23
N THR A 87 2.83 17.23 3.10
CA THR A 87 2.12 17.03 1.84
C THR A 87 2.68 18.01 0.80
N LEU A 88 3.34 17.49 -0.23
CA LEU A 88 3.61 18.25 -1.45
C LEU A 88 3.23 17.41 -2.66
N HIS A 89 2.32 17.99 -3.43
CA HIS A 89 1.71 17.49 -4.65
C HIS A 89 2.76 17.19 -5.72
N THR A 90 2.67 16.03 -6.37
CA THR A 90 3.05 15.90 -7.78
C THR A 90 1.96 15.09 -8.48
N GLU A 91 1.38 15.71 -9.49
CA GLU A 91 0.29 15.20 -10.32
C GLU A 91 0.80 13.98 -11.12
N GLU A 92 -0.10 13.03 -11.40
CA GLU A 92 0.12 11.70 -12.04
C GLU A 92 0.41 10.48 -11.15
N ASN A 93 0.14 10.55 -9.83
CA ASN A 93 -0.09 9.34 -9.04
C ASN A 93 -1.60 9.02 -9.00
N ILE A 94 -2.12 8.35 -10.05
CA ILE A 94 -3.54 7.95 -10.08
C ILE A 94 -3.72 6.78 -9.11
N VAL A 95 -3.92 7.12 -7.84
CA VAL A 95 -4.31 6.17 -6.80
C VAL A 95 -5.65 5.57 -7.17
N THR A 96 -5.76 4.24 -7.09
CA THR A 96 -7.04 3.59 -7.38
C THR A 96 -8.10 4.08 -6.38
N LEU A 97 -9.35 4.22 -6.85
CA LEU A 97 -10.47 4.59 -5.97
C LEU A 97 -10.59 3.66 -4.76
N LYS A 98 -10.24 2.37 -4.95
CA LYS A 98 -10.22 1.36 -3.90
C LYS A 98 -9.18 1.65 -2.81
N GLN A 99 -7.97 2.08 -3.18
CA GLN A 99 -6.93 2.45 -2.22
C GLN A 99 -7.30 3.72 -1.45
N LEU A 100 -7.76 4.76 -2.15
CA LEU A 100 -8.24 5.99 -1.52
C LEU A 100 -9.35 5.70 -0.50
N GLU A 101 -10.30 4.87 -0.88
CA GLU A 101 -11.41 4.51 -0.01
C GLU A 101 -10.96 3.68 1.20
N SER A 102 -10.07 2.70 1.00
CA SER A 102 -9.55 1.87 2.08
C SER A 102 -8.75 2.67 3.11
N ASP A 103 -7.92 3.60 2.64
CA ASP A 103 -7.13 4.49 3.50
C ASP A 103 -8.03 5.49 4.23
N HIS A 104 -9.05 6.02 3.56
CA HIS A 104 -10.02 6.92 4.18
C HIS A 104 -10.82 6.23 5.30
N ILE A 105 -11.27 4.99 5.07
CA ILE A 105 -11.95 4.18 6.10
C ILE A 105 -10.99 3.90 7.27
N ARG A 106 -9.73 3.52 7.00
CA ARG A 106 -8.73 3.25 8.02
C ARG A 106 -8.45 4.47 8.90
N ARG A 107 -8.29 5.66 8.30
CA ARG A 107 -8.13 6.92 9.03
C ARG A 107 -9.34 7.27 9.89
N ALA A 108 -10.55 7.02 9.37
CA ALA A 108 -11.77 7.21 10.16
C ALA A 108 -11.85 6.23 11.34
N MET A 109 -11.48 4.97 11.16
CA MET A 109 -11.42 3.97 12.23
C MET A 109 -10.46 4.36 13.36
N ALA A 110 -9.27 4.86 13.01
CA ALA A 110 -8.31 5.37 13.98
C ALA A 110 -8.84 6.60 14.75
N LYS A 111 -9.44 7.56 14.02
CA LYS A 111 -9.96 8.80 14.62
C LYS A 111 -11.16 8.58 15.53
N TYR A 112 -12.06 7.68 15.16
CA TYR A 112 -13.31 7.41 15.88
C TYR A 112 -13.28 6.11 16.69
N LYS A 113 -12.07 5.58 16.99
CA LYS A 113 -11.86 4.40 17.85
C LYS A 113 -12.75 3.20 17.47
N ASN A 114 -12.86 2.89 16.18
CA ASN A 114 -13.70 1.81 15.64
C ASN A 114 -15.21 1.95 15.93
N ASN A 115 -15.71 3.15 16.25
CA ASN A 115 -17.15 3.40 16.33
C ASN A 115 -17.77 3.41 14.93
N HIS A 116 -18.10 2.22 14.40
CA HIS A 116 -18.60 2.04 13.03
C HIS A 116 -19.89 2.82 12.74
N THR A 117 -20.70 3.12 13.76
CA THR A 117 -21.91 3.95 13.59
C THR A 117 -21.53 5.40 13.26
N GLU A 118 -20.59 5.96 14.03
CA GLU A 118 -20.11 7.33 13.85
C GLU A 118 -19.28 7.47 12.57
N ILE A 119 -18.44 6.48 12.27
CA ILE A 119 -17.65 6.42 11.03
C ILE A 119 -18.56 6.42 9.80
N ALA A 120 -19.59 5.58 9.78
CA ALA A 120 -20.53 5.52 8.66
C ALA A 120 -21.25 6.87 8.43
N GLN A 121 -21.70 7.51 9.52
CA GLN A 121 -22.34 8.82 9.46
C GLN A 121 -21.38 9.90 8.94
N LYS A 122 -20.12 9.90 9.40
CA LYS A 122 -19.11 10.89 8.99
C LYS A 122 -18.62 10.68 7.55
N LEU A 123 -18.61 9.43 7.09
CA LEU A 123 -18.31 9.06 5.71
C LEU A 123 -19.52 9.22 4.76
N GLY A 124 -20.71 9.52 5.29
CA GLY A 124 -21.93 9.67 4.49
C GLY A 124 -22.44 8.35 3.87
N VAL A 125 -22.07 7.20 4.42
CA VAL A 125 -22.46 5.88 3.92
C VAL A 125 -23.32 5.13 4.94
N SER A 126 -24.07 4.13 4.48
CA SER A 126 -24.79 3.24 5.38
C SER A 126 -23.82 2.37 6.21
N ARG A 127 -24.24 1.94 7.40
CA ARG A 127 -23.45 1.02 8.25
C ARG A 127 -23.15 -0.31 7.56
N SER A 128 -24.08 -0.84 6.76
CA SER A 128 -23.89 -2.08 6.00
C SER A 128 -22.88 -1.89 4.86
N THR A 129 -22.89 -0.73 4.20
CA THR A 129 -21.88 -0.37 3.19
C THR A 129 -20.49 -0.29 3.81
N LEU A 130 -20.35 0.39 4.95
CA LEU A 130 -19.08 0.48 5.68
C LEU A 130 -18.57 -0.91 6.08
N TRP A 131 -19.42 -1.75 6.68
CA TRP A 131 -19.05 -3.10 7.07
C TRP A 131 -18.63 -3.98 5.90
N ARG A 132 -19.35 -3.88 4.77
CA ARG A 132 -18.97 -4.59 3.54
C ARG A 132 -17.58 -4.17 3.07
N LYS A 133 -17.28 -2.87 3.06
CA LYS A 133 -15.98 -2.32 2.67
C LYS A 133 -14.86 -2.69 3.65
N ILE A 134 -15.13 -2.67 4.96
CA ILE A 134 -14.19 -3.13 5.99
C ILE A 134 -13.80 -4.59 5.75
N LYS A 135 -14.79 -5.45 5.45
CA LYS A 135 -14.55 -6.87 5.14
C LYS A 135 -13.84 -7.07 3.81
N GLU A 136 -14.23 -6.32 2.78
CA GLU A 136 -13.62 -6.35 1.45
C GLU A 136 -12.14 -5.93 1.48
N TYR A 137 -11.84 -4.89 2.25
CA TYR A 137 -10.48 -4.35 2.42
C TYR A 137 -9.74 -4.98 3.60
N LYS A 138 -10.34 -5.99 4.26
CA LYS A 138 -9.70 -6.78 5.31
C LYS A 138 -9.13 -5.91 6.43
N LEU A 139 -9.85 -4.84 6.79
CA LEU A 139 -9.47 -3.87 7.82
C LEU A 139 -9.78 -4.36 9.24
N VAL A 140 -10.53 -5.47 9.36
CA VAL A 140 -10.88 -6.21 10.59
C VAL A 140 -10.98 -7.70 10.25
#